data_AF-V3ZFR3-F1
#
_entry.id   AF-V3ZFR3-F1
#
_cell.length_a   1.000
_cell.length_b   1.000
_cell.length_c   1.000
_cell.angle_alpha   90.00
_cell.angle_beta   90.00
_cell.angle_gamma   90.00
#
_symmetry.space_group_name_H-M   'P 1'
#
loop_
_entity.id
_entity.type
_entity.pdbx_description
1 polymer ?
#
loop_
_entity_poly.entity_id
_entity_poly.type
_entity_poly.pdbx_seq_one_letter_code
_entity_poly.pdbx_strand_id
1 'polypeptide(L)'
;MPVNFVHNDEIWKDHVHHETFSQLRVWPDRWGYLVREYESLNLILEGKEPLPPMPPTKFEDRGKIKFPPIVQSHIPTRPKDFPRSTAQLIGWRVKSDNVVYDMNKKCNTKTKGKSGMLRVFNWPREAAA
;
A
#
# COMPACT_ATOMS: atom_id res chain seq x y z
N MET A 1 8.36 -30.51 -9.52
CA MET A 1 7.17 -31.38 -9.67
C MET A 1 6.10 -30.57 -10.40
N PRO A 2 5.45 -31.07 -11.46
CA PRO A 2 4.43 -30.29 -12.16
C PRO A 2 3.21 -30.16 -11.24
N VAL A 3 2.75 -28.93 -11.02
CA VAL A 3 1.60 -28.63 -10.16
C VAL A 3 0.35 -29.23 -10.81
N ASN A 4 -0.41 -30.00 -10.04
CA ASN A 4 -1.60 -30.72 -10.50
C ASN A 4 -2.61 -29.75 -11.13
N PHE A 5 -2.87 -29.90 -12.44
CA PHE A 5 -3.78 -29.04 -13.21
C PHE A 5 -5.19 -29.00 -12.61
N VAL A 6 -5.64 -30.11 -12.00
CA VAL A 6 -6.94 -30.20 -11.31
C VAL A 6 -6.98 -29.28 -10.08
N HIS A 7 -5.87 -29.15 -9.37
CA HIS A 7 -5.78 -28.31 -8.18
C HIS A 7 -5.81 -26.81 -8.53
N ASN A 8 -5.19 -26.43 -9.65
CA ASN A 8 -5.30 -25.06 -10.15
C ASN A 8 -6.74 -24.72 -10.58
N ASP A 9 -7.46 -25.65 -11.21
CA ASP A 9 -8.85 -25.43 -11.64
C ASP A 9 -9.81 -25.24 -10.45
N GLU A 10 -9.63 -26.00 -9.37
CA GLU A 10 -10.42 -25.85 -8.14
C GLU A 10 -10.19 -24.49 -7.45
N ILE A 11 -8.95 -24.00 -7.42
CA ILE A 11 -8.64 -22.67 -6.86
C ILE A 11 -9.33 -21.56 -7.66
N TRP A 12 -9.31 -21.64 -8.99
CA TRP A 12 -9.99 -20.67 -9.84
C TRP A 12 -11.50 -20.70 -9.66
N LYS A 13 -12.09 -21.90 -9.57
CA LYS A 13 -13.52 -22.05 -9.31
C LYS A 13 -13.92 -21.45 -7.96
N ASP A 14 -13.16 -21.71 -6.90
CA ASP A 14 -13.45 -21.15 -5.58
C ASP A 14 -13.31 -19.62 -5.57
N HIS A 15 -12.28 -19.10 -6.23
CA HIS A 15 -12.08 -17.66 -6.38
C HIS A 15 -13.27 -16.99 -7.09
N VAL A 16 -13.69 -17.53 -8.25
CA VAL A 16 -14.82 -17.00 -9.01
C VAL A 16 -16.12 -17.10 -8.21
N HIS A 17 -16.35 -18.20 -7.47
CA HIS A 17 -17.53 -18.31 -6.60
C HIS A 17 -17.51 -17.26 -5.49
N HIS A 18 -16.36 -17.05 -4.85
CA HIS A 18 -16.22 -16.07 -3.78
C HIS A 18 -16.41 -14.64 -4.28
N GLU A 19 -15.86 -14.34 -5.47
CA GLU A 19 -16.03 -13.05 -6.12
C GLU A 19 -17.50 -12.83 -6.50
N THR A 20 -18.13 -13.80 -7.16
CA THR A 20 -19.56 -13.73 -7.56
C THR A 20 -20.47 -13.55 -6.34
N PHE A 21 -20.23 -14.31 -5.27
CA PHE A 21 -21.01 -14.19 -4.04
C PHE A 21 -20.83 -12.81 -3.36
N SER A 22 -19.61 -12.30 -3.35
CA SER A 22 -19.30 -10.97 -2.80
C SER A 22 -19.91 -9.85 -3.64
N GLN A 23 -19.83 -9.97 -4.97
CA GLN A 23 -20.45 -9.08 -5.96
C GLN A 23 -21.97 -9.00 -5.79
N LEU A 24 -22.63 -10.11 -5.49
CA LEU A 24 -24.09 -10.15 -5.36
C LEU A 24 -24.57 -9.68 -3.98
N ARG A 25 -23.82 -9.94 -2.91
CA ARG A 25 -24.31 -9.75 -1.53
C ARG A 25 -23.71 -8.56 -0.81
N VAL A 26 -22.42 -8.30 -1.01
CA VAL A 26 -21.67 -7.32 -0.21
C VAL A 26 -21.43 -6.04 -0.98
N TRP A 27 -21.17 -6.16 -2.29
CA TRP A 27 -20.83 -5.02 -3.13
C TRP A 27 -22.01 -4.08 -3.38
N PRO A 28 -23.27 -4.52 -3.58
CA PRO A 28 -24.38 -3.59 -3.81
C PRO A 28 -24.66 -2.74 -2.57
N ASP A 29 -24.46 -3.31 -1.38
CA ASP A 29 -24.65 -2.60 -0.09
C ASP A 29 -23.49 -1.63 0.22
N ARG A 30 -22.24 -2.05 0.03
CA ARG A 30 -21.06 -1.23 0.38
C ARG A 30 -20.57 -0.30 -0.74
N TRP A 31 -20.75 -0.71 -1.99
CA TRP A 31 -20.17 -0.07 -3.19
C TRP A 31 -21.23 0.26 -4.25
N GLY A 32 -22.49 -0.16 -4.09
CA GLY A 32 -23.55 0.09 -5.06
C GLY A 32 -23.85 1.56 -5.29
N TYR A 33 -23.48 2.44 -4.36
CA TYR A 33 -23.53 3.89 -4.55
C TYR A 33 -22.65 4.34 -5.72
N LEU A 34 -21.47 3.75 -5.93
CA LEU A 34 -20.56 4.16 -7.01
C LEU A 34 -21.16 3.91 -8.40
N VAL A 35 -21.83 2.77 -8.57
CA VAL A 35 -22.48 2.41 -9.84
C VAL A 35 -23.58 3.42 -10.16
N ARG A 36 -24.40 3.76 -9.16
CA ARG A 36 -25.48 4.75 -9.34
C ARG A 36 -24.98 6.17 -9.56
N GLU A 37 -23.92 6.59 -8.85
CA GLU A 37 -23.32 7.91 -9.09
C GLU A 37 -22.80 8.01 -10.52
N TYR A 38 -22.16 6.95 -11.02
CA TYR A 38 -21.73 6.88 -12.41
C TYR A 38 -22.91 6.95 -13.40
N GLU A 39 -23.98 6.19 -13.16
CA GLU A 39 -25.20 6.25 -13.97
C GLU A 39 -25.87 7.63 -13.94
N SER A 40 -25.95 8.25 -12.77
CA SER A 40 -26.48 9.60 -12.58
C SER A 40 -25.67 10.63 -13.36
N LEU A 41 -24.34 10.57 -13.28
CA LEU A 41 -23.45 11.42 -14.06
C LEU A 41 -23.65 11.21 -15.57
N ASN A 42 -23.79 9.96 -16.02
CA ASN A 42 -24.05 9.67 -17.43
C ASN A 42 -25.39 10.27 -17.90
N LEU A 43 -26.44 10.19 -17.07
CA LEU A 43 -27.74 10.81 -17.38
C LEU A 43 -27.65 12.34 -17.48
N ILE A 44 -26.89 12.98 -16.58
CA ILE A 44 -26.66 14.43 -16.63
C ILE A 44 -25.94 14.82 -17.92
N LEU A 45 -24.92 14.05 -18.33
CA LEU A 45 -24.20 14.27 -19.59
C LEU A 45 -25.09 14.11 -20.82
N GLU A 46 -26.08 13.22 -20.75
CA GLU A 46 -27.12 13.03 -21.78
C GLU A 46 -28.24 14.08 -21.72
N GLY A 47 -28.19 15.03 -20.77
CA GLY A 47 -29.22 16.06 -20.59
C GLY A 47 -30.53 15.57 -19.96
N LYS A 48 -30.50 14.40 -19.32
CA LYS A 48 -31.62 13.80 -18.60
C LYS A 48 -31.58 14.18 -17.12
N GLU A 49 -32.72 14.06 -16.44
CA GLU A 49 -32.77 14.28 -15.00
C GLU A 49 -31.99 13.19 -14.23
N PRO A 50 -31.28 13.58 -13.16
CA PRO A 50 -30.50 12.66 -12.35
C PRO A 50 -31.39 11.69 -11.58
N LEU A 51 -30.83 10.55 -11.20
CA LEU A 51 -31.52 9.56 -10.38
C LEU A 51 -31.87 10.15 -9.01
N PRO A 52 -33.00 9.73 -8.39
CA PRO A 52 -33.36 10.16 -7.05
C PRO A 52 -32.29 9.73 -6.05
N PRO A 53 -31.97 10.58 -5.05
CA PRO A 53 -30.96 10.27 -4.05
C PRO A 53 -31.33 8.99 -3.30
N MET A 54 -30.33 8.16 -3.02
CA MET A 54 -30.54 6.94 -2.24
C MET A 54 -31.11 7.28 -0.86
N PRO A 55 -31.97 6.41 -0.28
CA PRO A 55 -32.30 6.52 1.12
C PRO A 55 -30.97 6.47 1.90
N PRO A 56 -30.76 7.35 2.90
CA PRO A 56 -29.51 7.38 3.64
C PRO A 56 -29.26 5.98 4.20
N THR A 57 -28.20 5.33 3.71
CA THR A 57 -27.70 4.11 4.34
C THR A 57 -27.47 4.50 5.79
N LYS A 58 -28.12 3.80 6.71
CA LYS A 58 -27.93 4.00 8.15
C LYS A 58 -26.48 3.65 8.44
N PHE A 59 -25.58 4.61 8.26
CA PHE A 59 -24.25 4.54 8.79
C PHE A 59 -24.47 4.44 10.29
N GLU A 60 -24.30 3.24 10.84
CA GLU A 60 -24.13 3.11 12.27
C GLU A 60 -23.01 4.09 12.62
N ASP A 61 -23.36 5.11 13.40
CA ASP A 61 -22.40 6.04 13.98
C ASP A 61 -21.54 5.17 14.89
N ARG A 62 -20.49 4.58 14.30
CA ARG A 62 -19.48 3.78 14.97
C ARG A 62 -18.78 4.77 15.87
N GLY A 63 -19.38 4.97 17.04
CA GLY A 63 -19.43 6.25 17.73
C GLY A 63 -18.11 7.00 17.67
N LYS A 64 -18.18 8.28 17.30
CA LYS A 64 -17.09 9.27 17.28
C LYS A 64 -15.78 8.69 17.80
N ILE A 65 -14.95 8.17 16.88
CA ILE A 65 -13.62 7.67 17.20
C ILE A 65 -12.93 8.74 18.05
N LYS A 66 -12.72 8.46 19.34
CA LYS A 66 -12.06 9.40 20.25
C LYS A 66 -10.59 9.38 19.88
N PHE A 67 -10.18 10.31 19.04
CA PHE A 67 -8.78 10.53 18.78
C PHE A 67 -8.10 10.94 20.09
N PRO A 68 -6.88 10.44 20.37
CA PRO A 68 -6.12 10.93 21.51
C PRO A 68 -5.90 12.44 21.37
N PRO A 69 -5.89 13.19 22.48
CA PRO A 69 -5.63 14.63 22.44
C PRO A 69 -4.27 14.88 21.79
N ILE A 70 -4.24 15.77 20.80
CA ILE A 70 -2.99 16.18 20.13
C ILE A 70 -2.15 16.92 21.17
N VAL A 71 -1.11 16.26 21.68
CA VAL A 71 -0.15 16.90 22.58
C VAL A 71 0.74 17.81 21.73
N GLN A 72 0.52 19.12 21.80
CA GLN A 72 1.23 20.11 20.99
C GLN A 72 2.73 20.23 21.31
N SER A 73 3.24 19.54 22.34
CA SER A 73 4.64 19.59 22.76
C SER A 73 5.62 18.99 21.74
N HIS A 74 5.13 18.23 20.75
CA HIS A 74 5.96 17.60 19.72
C HIS A 74 5.90 18.30 18.36
N ILE A 75 5.10 19.35 18.23
CA ILE A 75 4.99 20.13 16.99
C ILE A 75 6.12 21.16 17.04
N PRO A 76 7.21 21.00 16.26
CA PRO A 76 8.24 22.02 16.23
C PRO A 76 7.61 23.31 15.66
N THR A 77 7.69 24.40 16.42
CA THR A 77 7.12 25.73 16.07
C THR A 77 7.67 26.29 14.75
N ARG A 78 8.73 25.69 14.22
CA ARG A 78 9.24 25.90 12.87
C ARG A 78 9.26 24.55 12.16
N PRO A 79 8.89 24.48 10.86
CA PRO A 79 9.22 23.31 10.06
C PRO A 79 10.74 23.13 10.18
N LYS A 80 11.16 22.04 10.82
CA LYS A 80 12.56 21.65 10.86
C LYS A 80 12.98 21.48 9.41
N ASP A 81 14.02 22.19 8.97
CA ASP A 81 14.49 22.11 7.59
C ASP A 81 14.54 20.63 7.19
N PHE A 82 13.82 20.27 6.13
CA PHE A 82 13.76 18.89 5.69
C PHE A 82 15.19 18.39 5.52
N PRO A 83 15.56 17.23 6.09
CA PRO A 83 16.89 16.70 5.89
C PRO A 83 17.10 16.59 4.38
N ARG A 84 18.13 17.25 3.87
CA ARG A 84 18.45 17.24 2.44
C ARG A 84 18.83 15.81 2.08
N SER A 85 17.83 15.04 1.66
CA SER A 85 18.00 13.62 1.35
C SER A 85 18.76 13.52 0.03
N THR A 86 19.72 12.61 -0.03
CA THR A 86 20.45 12.26 -1.25
C THR A 86 19.52 11.72 -2.34
N ALA A 87 18.25 11.42 -2.03
CA ALA A 87 17.24 11.00 -2.99
C ALA A 87 16.92 12.05 -4.06
N GLN A 88 17.27 13.33 -3.85
CA GLN A 88 17.20 14.38 -4.88
C GLN A 88 18.42 14.40 -5.82
N LEU A 89 19.48 13.63 -5.53
CA LEU A 89 20.67 13.50 -6.38
C LEU A 89 20.51 12.32 -7.34
N ILE A 90 19.46 12.33 -8.15
CA ILE A 90 19.42 11.48 -9.36
C ILE A 90 20.26 12.20 -10.42
N GLY A 91 21.56 11.96 -10.40
CA GLY A 91 22.51 12.51 -11.34
C GLY A 91 23.90 11.96 -11.09
N TRP A 92 24.42 11.17 -12.03
CA TRP A 92 25.62 10.35 -11.91
C TRP A 92 26.95 11.09 -11.68
N ARG A 93 26.97 12.41 -11.45
CA ARG A 93 28.17 13.18 -11.15
C ARG A 93 27.83 14.38 -10.26
N VAL A 94 27.91 14.22 -8.95
CA VAL A 94 27.93 15.36 -8.02
C VAL A 94 29.34 15.93 -8.01
N LYS A 95 29.57 16.98 -8.80
CA LYS A 95 30.70 17.90 -8.59
C LYS A 95 30.28 18.90 -7.51
N SER A 96 30.69 18.65 -6.28
CA SER A 96 30.70 19.66 -5.24
C SER A 96 32.07 19.64 -4.60
N ASP A 97 32.75 20.78 -4.62
CA ASP A 97 34.16 20.95 -4.24
C ASP A 97 34.46 20.65 -2.76
N ASN A 98 33.44 20.29 -1.97
CA ASN A 98 33.55 19.98 -0.54
C ASN A 98 33.11 18.56 -0.17
N VAL A 99 32.92 17.66 -1.14
CA VAL A 99 32.71 16.22 -0.84
C VAL A 99 34.04 15.51 -0.97
N VAL A 100 34.82 15.55 0.11
CA VAL A 100 35.90 14.58 0.32
C VAL A 100 35.22 13.24 0.56
N TYR A 101 35.02 12.47 -0.51
CA TYR A 101 34.92 11.03 -0.34
C TYR A 101 36.22 10.60 0.34
N ASP A 102 36.11 10.15 1.58
CA ASP A 102 37.20 9.53 2.31
C ASP A 102 37.51 8.17 1.68
N MET A 103 38.08 8.21 0.47
CA MET A 103 38.67 7.09 -0.25
C MET A 103 39.97 6.62 0.43
N ASN A 104 40.44 7.35 1.45
CA ASN A 104 41.67 7.07 2.19
C ASN A 104 41.42 6.51 3.60
N LYS A 105 40.17 6.37 4.05
CA LYS A 105 39.84 5.43 5.11
C LYS A 105 40.02 4.05 4.53
N LYS A 106 41.21 3.50 4.77
CA LYS A 106 41.54 2.07 4.65
C LYS A 106 40.26 1.30 4.87
N CYS A 107 39.68 0.79 3.80
CA CYS A 107 38.58 -0.12 3.88
C CYS A 107 39.12 -1.31 4.67
N ASN A 108 38.76 -1.39 5.95
CA ASN A 108 39.11 -2.52 6.78
C ASN A 108 38.48 -3.71 6.07
N THR A 109 39.29 -4.48 5.35
CA THR A 109 38.95 -5.63 4.53
C THR A 109 38.55 -6.80 5.43
N LYS A 110 37.53 -6.61 6.27
CA LYS A 110 36.92 -7.62 7.14
C LYS A 110 35.42 -7.41 7.32
N THR A 111 34.71 -6.81 6.36
CA THR A 111 33.26 -6.97 6.28
C THR A 111 32.98 -8.39 5.80
N LYS A 112 32.91 -9.35 6.74
CA LYS A 112 32.31 -10.66 6.46
C LYS A 112 30.90 -10.38 5.92
N GLY A 113 30.60 -10.85 4.72
CA GLY A 113 29.27 -10.69 4.12
C GLY A 113 28.20 -11.11 5.13
N LYS A 114 27.11 -10.35 5.21
CA LYS A 114 25.97 -10.68 6.07
C LYS A 114 25.62 -12.15 5.81
N SER A 115 25.58 -12.95 6.87
CA SER A 115 25.26 -14.38 6.76
C SER A 115 23.95 -14.58 6.00
N GLY A 116 23.89 -15.59 5.13
CA GLY A 116 22.69 -15.86 4.31
C GLY A 116 21.41 -15.91 5.14
N MET A 117 20.28 -15.57 4.53
CA MET A 117 19.00 -15.33 5.22
C MET A 117 18.61 -16.45 6.18
N LEU A 118 18.89 -17.71 5.85
CA LEU A 118 18.68 -18.85 6.75
C LEU A 118 19.33 -18.67 8.13
N ARG A 119 20.55 -18.14 8.18
CA ARG A 119 21.28 -17.88 9.43
C ARG A 119 20.77 -16.63 10.15
N VAL A 120 20.16 -15.68 9.44
CA VAL A 120 19.50 -14.52 10.06
C VAL A 120 18.20 -14.94 10.73
N PHE A 121 17.47 -15.89 10.13
CA PHE A 121 16.18 -16.38 10.63
C PHE A 121 16.28 -17.64 11.49
N ASN A 122 17.48 -18.17 11.74
CA ASN A 122 17.70 -19.44 12.46
C ASN A 122 16.92 -20.63 11.85
N TRP A 123 16.80 -20.66 10.52
CA TRP A 123 16.03 -21.70 9.84
C TRP A 123 16.86 -22.95 9.55
N PRO A 124 16.23 -24.15 9.59
CA PRO A 124 16.87 -25.39 9.16
C PRO A 124 17.25 -25.29 7.69
N ARG A 125 18.35 -25.95 7.30
CA ARG A 125 18.85 -25.90 5.91
C ARG A 125 17.84 -26.46 4.90
N GLU A 126 16.96 -27.33 5.35
CA GLU A 126 15.87 -27.92 4.58
C GLU A 126 14.86 -26.88 4.07
N ALA A 127 14.80 -25.69 4.69
CA ALA A 127 13.90 -24.60 4.27
C ALA A 127 14.33 -23.90 2.96
N ALA A 128 15.51 -24.20 2.43
CA ALA A 128 16.01 -23.65 1.16
C ALA A 128 15.97 -24.66 -0.01
N ALA A 129 15.20 -25.74 0.14
CA ALA A 129 14.99 -26.77 -0.89
C ALA A 129 13.85 -26.40 -1.85
#